data_AF-A0A1G6UYZ5-F1
#
_entry.id   AF-A0A1G6UYZ5-F1
#
_cell.length_a   1.000
_cell.length_b   1.000
_cell.length_c   1.000
_cell.angle_alpha   90.00
_cell.angle_beta   90.00
_cell.angle_gamma   90.00
#
_symmetry.space_group_name_H-M   'P 1'
#
loop_
_entity.id
_entity.type
_entity.pdbx_description
1 polymer ?
#
loop_
_entity_poly.entity_id
_entity_poly.type
_entity_poly.pdbx_seq_one_letter_code
_entity_poly.pdbx_strand_id
1 'polypeptide(L)'
;MRDPASPGVPLTRPGGGRYRHGTSASPADLVREFHRAFGPDARETPAEVPPEVAAHRADLLAEEAAEVAEAAVRGDLDRLAHELADVVHVAYGTALVHGTDLDAVISESHRADMSKRGPGGEIAHRSDGKVLKGEHYEAPDVSRVLRRQGRTPGAGPGTPDRSPAPGA
;
A
#
# COMPACT_ATOMS: atom_id res chain seq x y z
N MET A 1 25.35 6.65 -43.32
CA MET A 1 25.09 8.05 -42.92
C MET A 1 24.29 7.99 -41.63
N ARG A 2 24.93 8.25 -40.47
CA ARG A 2 24.32 8.15 -39.14
C ARG A 2 23.85 9.56 -38.73
N ASP A 3 22.63 9.64 -38.24
CA ASP A 3 21.99 10.86 -37.73
C ASP A 3 22.61 11.23 -36.36
N PRO A 4 23.08 12.47 -36.11
CA PRO A 4 23.60 12.85 -34.81
C PRO A 4 22.46 13.19 -33.84
N ALA A 5 22.57 12.63 -32.63
CA ALA A 5 21.67 12.83 -31.50
C ALA A 5 21.40 14.33 -31.22
N SER A 6 20.13 14.66 -30.96
CA SER A 6 19.71 15.98 -30.48
C SER A 6 20.18 16.20 -29.03
N PRO A 7 20.63 17.42 -28.64
CA PRO A 7 21.08 17.70 -27.29
C PRO A 7 19.89 17.80 -26.31
N GLY A 8 20.03 17.16 -25.15
CA GLY A 8 19.03 17.16 -24.08
C GLY A 8 18.83 18.55 -23.46
N VAL A 9 17.57 18.89 -23.20
CA VAL A 9 17.16 20.15 -22.55
C VAL A 9 17.44 20.07 -21.04
N PRO A 10 18.10 21.06 -20.42
CA PRO A 10 18.29 21.06 -18.96
C PRO A 10 16.96 21.38 -18.27
N LEU A 11 16.52 20.49 -17.37
CA LEU A 11 15.42 20.75 -16.43
C LEU A 11 15.91 21.70 -15.33
N THR A 12 15.54 22.98 -15.44
CA THR A 12 15.68 23.96 -14.38
C THR A 12 14.74 23.60 -13.22
N ARG A 13 15.29 23.38 -12.01
CA ARG A 13 14.48 23.09 -10.80
C ARG A 13 13.80 24.37 -10.29
N PRO A 14 12.46 24.43 -10.16
CA PRO A 14 11.83 25.53 -9.45
C PRO A 14 12.01 25.38 -7.93
N GLY A 15 11.97 26.54 -7.27
CA GLY A 15 12.47 26.80 -5.91
C GLY A 15 11.88 25.96 -4.80
N GLY A 16 12.71 25.68 -3.80
CA GLY A 16 12.34 25.01 -2.56
C GLY A 16 11.44 25.85 -1.69
N GLY A 17 10.13 25.67 -1.82
CA GLY A 17 9.16 25.97 -0.79
C GLY A 17 9.37 25.01 0.39
N ARG A 18 9.85 25.53 1.52
CA ARG A 18 9.92 24.76 2.77
C ARG A 18 8.50 24.55 3.28
N TYR A 19 7.84 23.48 2.87
CA TYR A 19 6.64 22.99 3.56
C TYR A 19 7.05 22.59 4.97
N ARG A 20 6.61 23.37 5.97
CA ARG A 20 6.65 22.93 7.36
C ARG A 20 5.72 21.73 7.47
N HIS A 21 6.28 20.54 7.66
CA HIS A 21 5.52 19.34 8.00
C HIS A 21 4.94 19.55 9.41
N GLY A 22 3.78 20.21 9.50
CA GLY A 22 2.87 19.90 10.60
C GLY A 22 2.53 18.42 10.48
N THR A 23 2.51 17.69 11.59
CA THR A 23 2.20 16.25 11.60
C THR A 23 0.75 16.05 11.17
N SER A 24 0.49 16.04 9.87
CA SER A 24 -0.79 15.60 9.33
C SER A 24 -0.94 14.11 9.62
N ALA A 25 -2.13 13.71 10.09
CA ALA A 25 -2.46 12.31 10.31
C ALA A 25 -2.16 11.48 9.05
N SER A 26 -1.59 10.28 9.22
CA SER A 26 -1.40 9.39 8.07
C SER A 26 -2.75 8.86 7.59
N PRO A 27 -2.86 8.36 6.34
CA PRO A 27 -4.06 7.66 5.91
C PRO A 27 -4.45 6.52 6.87
N ALA A 28 -3.48 5.79 7.42
CA ALA A 28 -3.74 4.76 8.42
C ALA A 28 -4.37 5.32 9.71
N ASP A 29 -3.94 6.50 10.16
CA ASP A 29 -4.51 7.17 11.34
C ASP A 29 -5.97 7.59 11.09
N LEU A 30 -6.25 8.18 9.93
CA LEU A 30 -7.60 8.62 9.53
C LEU A 30 -8.57 7.44 9.43
N VAL A 31 -8.16 6.34 8.80
CA VAL A 31 -9.02 5.15 8.67
C VAL A 31 -9.17 4.42 10.00
N ARG A 32 -8.14 4.43 10.86
CA ARG A 32 -8.26 3.89 12.22
C ARG A 32 -9.24 4.68 13.07
N GLU A 33 -9.24 6.02 12.95
CA GLU A 33 -10.26 6.88 13.57
C GLU A 33 -11.66 6.53 13.05
N PHE A 34 -11.82 6.37 11.73
CA PHE A 34 -13.09 5.95 11.13
C PHE A 34 -13.57 4.59 11.65
N HIS A 35 -12.70 3.57 11.71
CA HIS A 35 -13.06 2.25 12.24
C HIS A 35 -13.47 2.30 13.72
N ARG A 36 -12.80 3.12 14.54
CA ARG A 36 -13.19 3.33 15.95
C ARG A 36 -14.57 3.96 16.09
N ALA A 37 -14.97 4.82 15.15
CA ALA A 37 -16.24 5.53 15.19
C ALA A 37 -17.40 4.76 14.53
N PHE A 38 -17.13 4.00 13.46
CA PHE A 38 -18.16 3.47 12.56
C PHE A 38 -18.00 2.00 12.15
N GLY A 39 -16.86 1.37 12.42
CA GLY A 39 -16.42 0.19 11.67
C GLY A 39 -16.28 -1.11 12.46
N PRO A 40 -15.97 -2.21 11.75
CA PRO A 40 -15.71 -3.52 12.35
C PRO A 40 -14.41 -3.53 13.16
N ASP A 41 -14.32 -4.48 14.09
CA ASP A 41 -13.15 -4.69 14.96
C ASP A 41 -11.84 -4.70 14.16
N ALA A 42 -11.07 -3.61 14.31
CA ALA A 42 -9.69 -3.57 13.84
C ALA A 42 -8.88 -4.57 14.68
N ARG A 43 -8.07 -5.39 14.01
CA ARG A 43 -7.18 -6.32 14.71
C ARG A 43 -5.86 -5.60 15.03
N GLU A 44 -5.23 -5.97 16.13
CA GLU A 44 -3.93 -5.40 16.53
C GLU A 44 -2.74 -6.16 15.93
N THR A 45 -2.95 -7.43 15.55
CA THR A 45 -1.90 -8.31 15.02
C THR A 45 -2.33 -8.91 13.69
N PRO A 46 -1.40 -9.09 12.72
CA PRO A 46 -1.75 -9.65 11.42
C PRO A 46 -2.33 -11.05 11.52
N ALA A 47 -3.53 -11.24 10.98
CA ALA A 47 -4.24 -12.52 11.03
C ALA A 47 -5.12 -12.74 9.79
N GLU A 48 -5.39 -14.02 9.52
CA GLU A 48 -6.45 -14.41 8.59
C GLU A 48 -7.82 -14.03 9.18
N VAL A 49 -8.75 -13.65 8.31
CA VAL A 49 -10.13 -13.31 8.69
C VAL A 49 -11.11 -14.33 8.10
N PRO A 50 -12.33 -14.43 8.63
CA PRO A 50 -13.35 -15.31 8.05
C PRO A 50 -13.56 -15.03 6.55
N PRO A 51 -13.79 -16.07 5.72
CA PRO A 51 -13.91 -15.91 4.26
C PRO A 51 -14.95 -14.87 3.83
N GLU A 52 -16.06 -14.75 4.55
CA GLU A 52 -17.12 -13.77 4.30
C GLU A 52 -16.64 -12.33 4.53
N VAL A 53 -15.78 -12.10 5.53
CA VAL A 53 -15.18 -10.79 5.78
C VAL A 53 -14.16 -10.48 4.68
N ALA A 54 -13.33 -11.46 4.30
CA ALA A 54 -12.36 -11.30 3.23
C ALA A 54 -13.04 -11.00 1.89
N ALA A 55 -14.12 -11.71 1.57
CA ALA A 55 -14.92 -11.49 0.36
C ALA A 55 -15.53 -10.08 0.34
N HIS A 56 -16.15 -9.65 1.44
CA HIS A 56 -16.72 -8.30 1.50
C HIS A 56 -15.66 -7.20 1.30
N ARG A 57 -14.46 -7.34 1.90
CA ARG A 57 -13.36 -6.39 1.66
C ARG A 57 -12.85 -6.41 0.22
N ALA A 58 -12.88 -7.57 -0.44
CA ALA A 58 -12.50 -7.70 -1.84
C ALA A 58 -13.53 -7.03 -2.77
N ASP A 59 -14.83 -7.15 -2.48
CA ASP A 59 -15.90 -6.49 -3.23
C ASP A 59 -15.75 -4.96 -3.17
N LEU A 60 -15.54 -4.40 -1.97
CA LEU A 60 -15.31 -2.97 -1.79
C LEU A 60 -14.09 -2.49 -2.60
N LEU A 61 -12.97 -3.23 -2.55
CA LEU A 61 -11.78 -2.87 -3.34
C LEU A 61 -12.02 -2.90 -4.85
N ALA A 62 -12.83 -3.86 -5.32
CA ALA A 62 -13.16 -3.99 -6.73
C ALA A 62 -14.09 -2.85 -7.21
N GLU A 63 -15.02 -2.44 -6.36
CA GLU A 63 -15.92 -1.30 -6.59
C GLU A 63 -15.12 0.00 -6.79
N GLU A 64 -14.31 0.40 -5.80
CA GLU A 64 -13.53 1.65 -5.88
C GLU A 64 -12.54 1.66 -7.06
N ALA A 65 -11.94 0.50 -7.35
CA ALA A 65 -11.02 0.38 -8.49
C ALA A 65 -11.73 0.57 -9.84
N ALA A 66 -13.00 0.13 -9.96
CA ALA A 66 -13.80 0.34 -11.16
C ALA A 66 -14.16 1.82 -11.34
N GLU A 67 -14.46 2.53 -10.25
CA GLU A 67 -14.78 3.96 -10.28
C GLU A 67 -13.56 4.80 -10.70
N VAL A 68 -12.37 4.50 -10.16
CA VAL A 68 -11.10 5.11 -10.62
C VAL A 68 -10.90 4.90 -12.13
N ALA A 69 -11.14 3.67 -12.63
CA ALA A 69 -10.96 3.37 -14.05
C ALA A 69 -11.94 4.17 -14.93
N GLU A 70 -13.19 4.35 -14.49
CA GLU A 70 -14.16 5.21 -15.18
C GLU A 70 -13.71 6.68 -15.18
N ALA A 71 -13.35 7.22 -14.01
CA ALA A 71 -12.95 8.61 -13.86
C ALA A 71 -11.68 8.94 -14.67
N ALA A 72 -10.69 8.04 -14.69
CA ALA A 72 -9.44 8.21 -15.41
C ALA A 72 -9.63 8.38 -16.93
N VAL A 73 -10.61 7.69 -17.52
CA VAL A 73 -10.90 7.78 -18.96
C VAL A 73 -11.70 9.04 -19.29
N ARG A 74 -12.57 9.49 -18.38
CA ARG A 74 -13.44 10.67 -18.58
C ARG A 74 -12.70 12.00 -18.47
N GLY A 75 -11.50 12.03 -17.89
CA GLY A 75 -10.67 13.23 -17.77
C GLY A 75 -11.16 14.23 -16.72
N ASP A 76 -12.00 13.79 -15.78
CA ASP A 76 -12.46 14.59 -14.65
C ASP A 76 -11.46 14.43 -13.50
N LEU A 77 -10.58 15.44 -13.33
CA LEU A 77 -9.50 15.38 -12.35
C LEU A 77 -10.04 15.39 -10.91
N ASP A 78 -11.12 16.13 -10.65
CA ASP A 78 -11.70 16.25 -9.31
C ASP A 78 -12.32 14.91 -8.91
N ARG A 79 -13.07 14.29 -9.83
CA ARG A 79 -13.61 12.93 -9.61
C ARG A 79 -12.49 11.91 -9.47
N LEU A 80 -11.49 11.93 -10.36
CA LEU A 80 -10.35 10.99 -10.27
C LEU A 80 -9.63 11.09 -8.92
N ALA A 81 -9.42 12.31 -8.41
CA ALA A 81 -8.80 12.51 -7.11
C ALA A 81 -9.66 11.95 -5.96
N HIS A 82 -10.99 12.04 -6.07
CA HIS A 82 -11.92 11.44 -5.12
C HIS A 82 -11.82 9.91 -5.14
N GLU A 83 -12.02 9.27 -6.30
CA GLU A 83 -12.04 7.81 -6.36
C GLU A 83 -10.68 7.21 -5.96
N LEU A 84 -9.57 7.91 -6.23
CA LEU A 84 -8.24 7.50 -5.76
C LEU A 84 -8.14 7.57 -4.22
N ALA A 85 -8.75 8.56 -3.59
CA ALA A 85 -8.80 8.65 -2.13
C ALA A 85 -9.64 7.51 -1.54
N ASP A 86 -10.73 7.11 -2.19
CA ASP A 86 -11.59 6.02 -1.73
C ASP A 86 -10.92 4.65 -1.87
N VAL A 87 -10.20 4.39 -2.97
CA VAL A 87 -9.32 3.21 -3.08
C VAL A 87 -8.31 3.16 -1.93
N VAL A 88 -7.68 4.29 -1.60
CA VAL A 88 -6.72 4.36 -0.48
C VAL A 88 -7.44 4.06 0.84
N HIS A 89 -8.61 4.68 1.08
CA HIS A 89 -9.39 4.47 2.29
C HIS A 89 -9.76 2.99 2.48
N VAL A 90 -10.30 2.36 1.43
CA VAL A 90 -10.70 0.95 1.45
C VAL A 90 -9.46 0.03 1.58
N ALA A 91 -8.34 0.35 0.95
CA ALA A 91 -7.10 -0.43 1.10
C ALA A 91 -6.59 -0.42 2.56
N TYR A 92 -6.51 0.75 3.20
CA TYR A 92 -6.12 0.85 4.60
C TYR A 92 -7.14 0.18 5.54
N GLY A 93 -8.44 0.33 5.27
CA GLY A 93 -9.47 -0.35 6.06
C GLY A 93 -9.36 -1.87 5.97
N THR A 94 -8.99 -2.39 4.80
CA THR A 94 -8.78 -3.83 4.58
C THR A 94 -7.57 -4.31 5.35
N ALA A 95 -6.48 -3.54 5.35
CA ALA A 95 -5.30 -3.85 6.14
C ALA A 95 -5.60 -3.86 7.65
N LEU A 96 -6.36 -2.88 8.15
CA LEU A 96 -6.77 -2.82 9.56
C LEU A 96 -7.67 -3.99 9.98
N VAL A 97 -8.58 -4.43 9.12
CA VAL A 97 -9.40 -5.63 9.35
C VAL A 97 -8.53 -6.88 9.53
N HIS A 98 -7.42 -6.96 8.78
CA HIS A 98 -6.43 -8.03 8.89
C HIS A 98 -5.37 -7.76 9.96
N GLY A 99 -5.41 -6.65 10.68
CA GLY A 99 -4.42 -6.25 11.68
C GLY A 99 -3.03 -6.00 11.12
N THR A 100 -2.93 -5.63 9.85
CA THR A 100 -1.67 -5.33 9.17
C THR A 100 -1.41 -3.84 9.18
N ASP A 101 -0.24 -3.45 9.67
CA ASP A 101 0.29 -2.10 9.46
C ASP A 101 0.78 -2.00 8.00
N LEU A 102 -0.08 -1.37 7.17
CA LEU A 102 0.14 -1.21 5.74
C LEU A 102 1.26 -0.20 5.45
N ASP A 103 1.49 0.81 6.30
CA ASP A 103 2.58 1.78 6.13
C ASP A 103 3.93 1.07 6.15
N ALA A 104 4.10 0.10 7.05
CA ALA A 104 5.31 -0.72 7.13
C ALA A 104 5.47 -1.64 5.90
N VAL A 105 4.39 -2.18 5.35
CA VAL A 105 4.42 -3.03 4.15
C VAL A 105 4.74 -2.20 2.89
N ILE A 106 4.15 -1.01 2.76
CA ILE A 106 4.46 -0.04 1.70
C ILE A 106 5.93 0.38 1.80
N SER A 107 6.43 0.66 3.00
CA SER A 107 7.83 1.04 3.22
C SER A 107 8.82 -0.04 2.77
N GLU A 108 8.53 -1.32 3.05
CA GLU A 108 9.35 -2.44 2.58
C GLU A 108 9.26 -2.63 1.06
N SER A 109 8.07 -2.45 0.49
CA SER A 109 7.86 -2.51 -0.96
C SER A 109 8.61 -1.39 -1.67
N HIS A 110 8.56 -0.17 -1.11
CA HIS A 110 9.30 0.98 -1.59
C HIS A 110 10.82 0.75 -1.50
N ARG A 111 11.33 0.22 -0.39
CA ARG A 111 12.75 -0.16 -0.25
C ARG A 111 13.19 -1.10 -1.39
N ALA A 112 12.39 -2.14 -1.65
CA ALA A 112 12.66 -3.09 -2.72
C ALA A 112 12.60 -2.44 -4.11
N ASP A 113 11.63 -1.55 -4.35
CA ASP A 113 11.56 -0.80 -5.61
C ASP A 113 12.77 0.12 -5.81
N MET A 114 13.22 0.79 -4.76
CA MET A 114 14.39 1.66 -4.81
C MET A 114 15.70 0.89 -5.00
N SER A 115 15.77 -0.40 -4.63
CA SER A 115 16.92 -1.28 -4.93
C SER A 115 17.12 -1.56 -6.43
N LYS A 116 16.12 -1.27 -7.28
CA LYS A 116 16.25 -1.37 -8.73
C LYS A 116 17.22 -0.32 -9.31
N ARG A 117 17.50 0.73 -8.55
CA ARG A 117 18.48 1.77 -8.90
C ARG A 117 19.89 1.20 -8.76
N GLY A 118 20.66 1.22 -9.84
CA GLY A 118 22.06 0.80 -9.82
C GLY A 118 22.96 1.72 -8.98
N PRO A 119 24.22 1.32 -8.71
CA PRO A 119 25.13 2.05 -7.82
C PRO A 119 25.46 3.47 -8.30
N GLY A 120 25.42 3.71 -9.62
CA GLY A 120 25.58 5.04 -10.24
C GLY A 120 24.29 5.85 -10.33
N GLY A 121 23.15 5.30 -9.92
CA GLY A 121 21.84 5.91 -10.06
C GLY A 121 21.09 5.54 -11.33
N GLU A 122 21.66 4.65 -12.15
CA GLU A 122 21.07 4.16 -13.39
C GLU A 122 19.81 3.33 -13.14
N ILE A 123 18.81 3.49 -14.01
CA ILE A 123 17.56 2.72 -13.97
C ILE A 123 17.37 2.07 -15.34
N ALA A 124 17.24 0.74 -15.35
CA ALA A 124 16.94 0.00 -16.57
C ALA A 124 15.43 0.05 -16.86
N HIS A 125 15.06 0.38 -18.10
CA HIS A 125 13.67 0.41 -18.55
C HIS A 125 13.43 -0.55 -19.71
N ARG A 126 12.23 -1.12 -19.77
CA ARG A 126 11.70 -1.79 -20.97
C ARG A 126 11.13 -0.74 -21.93
N SER A 127 10.88 -1.14 -23.18
CA SER A 127 10.33 -0.28 -24.24
C SER A 127 8.97 0.35 -23.94
N ASP A 128 8.19 -0.21 -23.01
CA ASP A 128 6.92 0.35 -22.52
C ASP A 128 7.09 1.27 -21.30
N GLY A 129 8.33 1.61 -20.94
CA GLY A 129 8.66 2.46 -19.79
C GLY A 129 8.79 1.72 -18.46
N LYS A 130 8.47 0.42 -18.39
CA LYS A 130 8.53 -0.35 -17.15
C LYS A 130 9.95 -0.43 -16.59
N VAL A 131 10.13 -0.06 -15.32
CA VAL A 131 11.39 -0.24 -14.60
C VAL A 131 11.71 -1.73 -14.43
N LEU A 132 12.89 -2.14 -14.86
CA LEU A 132 13.41 -3.50 -14.80
C LEU A 132 14.15 -3.75 -13.48
N LYS A 133 14.21 -5.01 -13.08
CA LYS A 133 15.02 -5.46 -11.94
C LYS A 133 16.49 -5.54 -12.40
N GLY A 134 17.34 -4.71 -11.82
CA GLY A 134 18.78 -4.74 -12.06
C GLY A 134 19.51 -5.81 -11.24
N GLU A 135 20.83 -5.90 -11.42
CA GLU A 135 21.70 -6.84 -10.70
C GLU A 135 21.64 -6.68 -9.17
N HIS A 136 21.40 -5.46 -8.69
CA HIS A 136 21.35 -5.11 -7.27
C HIS A 136 19.93 -5.15 -6.67
N TYR A 137 18.95 -5.66 -7.41
CA TYR A 137 17.58 -5.73 -6.93
C TYR A 137 17.45 -6.71 -5.76
N GLU A 138 16.84 -6.23 -4.68
CA GLU A 138 16.43 -7.02 -3.53
C GLU A 138 14.91 -7.09 -3.47
N ALA A 139 14.36 -8.31 -3.44
CA ALA A 139 12.92 -8.50 -3.30
C ALA A 139 12.40 -8.05 -1.93
N PRO A 140 11.14 -7.59 -1.83
CA PRO A 140 10.56 -7.22 -0.55
C PRO A 140 10.34 -8.46 0.33
N ASP A 141 10.72 -8.40 1.61
CA ASP A 141 10.45 -9.44 2.60
C ASP A 141 9.24 -9.07 3.45
N VAL A 142 8.06 -9.09 2.81
CA VAL A 142 6.77 -8.81 3.48
C VAL A 142 6.52 -9.82 4.61
N SER A 143 6.97 -11.06 4.46
CA SER A 143 6.84 -12.07 5.52
C SER A 143 7.57 -11.67 6.80
N ARG A 144 8.77 -11.10 6.69
CA ARG A 144 9.50 -10.54 7.83
C ARG A 144 8.82 -9.33 8.43
N VAL A 145 8.24 -8.44 7.61
CA VAL A 145 7.46 -7.30 8.09
C VAL A 145 6.27 -7.79 8.94
N LEU A 146 5.48 -8.73 8.43
CA LEU A 146 4.35 -9.29 9.17
C LEU A 146 4.78 -10.00 10.46
N ARG A 147 5.89 -10.74 10.46
CA ARG A 147 6.43 -11.34 11.70
C ARG A 147 6.81 -10.29 12.74
N ARG A 148 7.35 -9.14 12.32
CA ARG A 148 7.67 -8.01 13.22
C ARG A 148 6.42 -7.33 13.79
N GLN A 149 5.31 -7.43 13.08
CA GLN A 149 3.99 -6.97 13.55
C GLN A 149 3.28 -8.02 14.43
N GLY A 150 3.94 -9.15 14.76
CA GLY A 150 3.39 -10.18 15.65
C GLY A 150 2.75 -11.40 14.94
N ARG A 151 2.82 -11.49 13.61
CA ARG A 151 2.32 -12.68 12.89
C ARG A 151 3.12 -13.93 13.27
N THR A 152 2.44 -14.93 13.81
CA THR A 152 3.02 -16.25 14.08
C THR A 152 2.78 -17.19 12.88
N PRO A 153 3.80 -17.92 12.37
CA PRO A 153 3.59 -18.92 11.32
C PRO A 153 2.61 -20.01 11.77
N GLY A 154 1.55 -20.26 10.98
CA GLY A 154 0.59 -21.35 11.25
C GLY A 154 -0.63 -20.98 12.09
N ALA A 155 -0.82 -19.71 12.47
CA ALA A 155 -2.09 -19.24 13.03
C ALA A 155 -3.13 -19.11 11.89
N GLY A 156 -3.88 -20.19 11.63
CA GLY A 156 -5.09 -20.12 10.81
C GLY A 156 -6.18 -19.29 11.50
N PRO A 157 -7.37 -19.10 10.88
CA PRO A 157 -8.46 -18.35 11.48
C PRO A 157 -8.77 -18.97 12.85
N GLY A 158 -8.61 -18.17 13.90
CA GLY A 158 -8.54 -18.64 15.27
C GLY A 158 -9.68 -19.59 15.62
N THR A 159 -9.33 -20.84 15.98
CA THR A 159 -10.20 -21.64 16.84
C THR A 159 -10.38 -20.83 18.13
N PRO A 160 -11.62 -20.57 18.60
CA PRO A 160 -11.82 -19.85 19.84
C PRO A 160 -11.09 -20.59 20.97
N ASP A 161 -10.35 -19.83 21.78
CA ASP A 161 -9.70 -20.34 22.97
C ASP A 161 -10.74 -21.02 23.85
N ARG A 162 -10.73 -22.36 23.87
CA ARG A 162 -11.49 -23.15 24.84
C ARG A 162 -10.68 -23.19 26.13
N SER A 163 -10.53 -22.04 26.77
CA SER A 163 -10.22 -22.01 28.19
C SER A 163 -11.36 -22.76 28.92
N PRO A 164 -11.06 -23.81 29.70
CA PRO A 164 -12.11 -24.52 30.44
C PRO A 164 -12.73 -23.55 31.45
N ALA A 165 -14.06 -23.50 31.48
CA ALA A 165 -14.79 -22.79 32.52
C ALA A 165 -14.30 -23.27 33.90
N PRO A 166 -14.09 -22.37 34.88
CA PRO A 166 -13.70 -22.78 36.22
C PRO A 166 -14.80 -23.67 36.81
N GLY A 167 -14.36 -24.74 37.48
CA GLY A 167 -15.14 -25.92 37.81
C GLY A 167 -16.50 -25.69 38.46
N ALA A 168 -17.42 -26.60 38.13
CA ALA A 168 -18.59 -26.96 38.92
C ALA A 168 -18.38 -28.37 39.49
#